data_AF-A0A2A6JP25-F1
#
_entry.id   AF-A0A2A6JP25-F1
#
_cell.length_a   1.000
_cell.length_b   1.000
_cell.length_c   1.000
_cell.angle_alpha   90.00
_cell.angle_beta   90.00
_cell.angle_gamma   90.00
#
_symmetry.space_group_name_H-M   'P 1'
#
loop_
_entity.id
_entity.type
_entity.pdbx_description
1 polymer ?
#
loop_
_entity_poly.entity_id
_entity_poly.type
_entity_poly.pdbx_seq_one_letter_code
_entity_poly.pdbx_strand_id
1 'polypeptide(L)' 'METRIPTEHVPLSLAQEKRRSLTLEALVDVDEGRTVDHGLMRAWADSLDDDRPLPLPREEV' A
#
# COMPACT_ATOMS: atom_id res chain seq x y z
N MET A 1 -2.90 -12.94 -41.53
CA MET A 1 -3.56 -12.94 -40.21
C MET A 1 -2.50 -12.58 -39.21
N GLU A 2 -2.43 -11.32 -38.81
CA GLU A 2 -1.36 -10.83 -37.92
C GLU A 2 -2.00 -10.05 -36.79
N THR A 3 -1.41 -10.24 -35.62
CA THR A 3 -2.03 -10.33 -34.31
C THR A 3 -2.62 -9.03 -33.80
N ARG A 4 -3.82 -9.16 -33.23
CA ARG A 4 -4.54 -8.14 -32.44
C ARG A 4 -3.63 -7.62 -31.31
N ILE A 5 -3.56 -6.30 -31.18
CA ILE A 5 -2.79 -5.48 -30.21
C ILE A 5 -2.84 -6.02 -28.77
N PRO A 6 -1.71 -6.08 -28.04
CA PRO A 6 -1.63 -5.47 -26.69
C PRO A 6 -0.19 -5.00 -26.38
N THR A 7 0.14 -3.84 -25.82
CA THR A 7 -0.40 -2.96 -24.79
C THR A 7 0.33 -1.63 -25.03
N GLU A 8 -0.25 -0.48 -24.72
CA GLU A 8 0.52 0.77 -24.64
C GLU A 8 1.71 0.55 -23.70
N HIS A 9 2.90 0.36 -24.27
CA HIS A 9 4.12 0.18 -23.50
C HIS A 9 4.47 1.55 -22.94
N VAL A 10 3.94 1.82 -21.74
CA VAL A 10 4.44 2.91 -20.90
C VAL A 10 5.97 2.83 -20.93
N PRO A 11 6.66 3.87 -21.42
CA PRO A 11 8.11 3.80 -21.57
C PRO A 11 8.72 3.51 -20.20
N LEU A 12 9.68 2.58 -20.15
CA LEU A 12 10.30 2.09 -18.91
C LEU A 12 10.77 3.23 -17.99
N SER A 13 11.19 4.37 -18.57
CA SER A 13 11.55 5.60 -17.85
C SER A 13 10.38 6.20 -17.04
N LEU A 14 9.17 6.28 -17.63
CA LEU A 14 7.99 6.80 -16.93
C LEU A 14 7.56 5.87 -15.79
N ALA A 15 7.64 4.55 -16.00
CA ALA A 15 7.36 3.57 -14.96
C ALA A 15 8.40 3.62 -13.82
N GLN A 16 9.67 3.89 -14.15
CA GLN A 16 10.75 4.02 -13.17
C GLN A 16 10.59 5.29 -12.32
N GLU A 17 10.33 6.45 -12.93
CA GLU A 17 10.10 7.69 -12.18
C GLU A 17 8.85 7.59 -11.31
N LYS A 18 7.76 7.03 -11.85
CA LYS A 18 6.53 6.81 -11.07
C LYS A 18 6.77 5.93 -9.84
N ARG A 19 7.53 4.84 -9.99
CA ARG A 19 7.92 3.98 -8.86
C ARG A 19 8.76 4.72 -7.83
N ARG A 20 9.72 5.53 -8.28
CA ARG A 20 10.56 6.33 -7.40
C ARG A 20 9.74 7.37 -6.62
N SER A 21 8.87 8.10 -7.30
CA SER A 21 7.96 9.06 -6.68
C SER A 21 7.09 8.41 -5.61
N LEU A 22 6.44 7.27 -5.91
CA LEU A 22 5.58 6.56 -4.96
C LEU A 22 6.36 6.02 -3.75
N THR A 23 7.63 5.64 -3.96
CA THR A 23 8.48 5.19 -2.86
C THR A 23 8.81 6.36 -1.93
N LEU A 24 9.11 7.54 -2.48
CA LEU A 24 9.40 8.73 -1.69
C LEU A 24 8.15 9.23 -0.93
N GLU A 25 6.99 9.21 -1.56
CA GLU A 25 5.71 9.53 -0.93
C GLU A 25 5.43 8.59 0.26
N ALA A 26 5.55 7.28 0.06
CA ALA A 26 5.38 6.31 1.13
C ALA A 26 6.40 6.49 2.26
N LEU A 27 7.63 6.92 1.97
CA LEU A 27 8.61 7.24 3.01
C LEU A 27 8.24 8.50 3.81
N VAL A 28 7.66 9.50 3.16
CA VAL A 28 7.16 10.71 3.82
C VAL A 28 5.96 10.36 4.71
N ASP A 29 5.04 9.49 4.27
CA ASP A 29 3.95 9.00 5.11
C ASP A 29 4.46 8.30 6.38
N VAL A 30 5.54 7.53 6.28
CA VAL A 30 6.19 6.89 7.43
C VAL A 30 6.86 7.91 8.36
N ASP A 31 7.57 8.90 7.81
CA ASP A 31 8.25 9.94 8.59
C ASP A 31 7.25 10.85 9.34
N GLU A 32 6.13 11.17 8.69
CA GLU A 32 5.06 11.99 9.26
C GLU A 32 4.12 11.19 10.18
N GLY A 33 4.41 9.91 10.42
CA GLY A 33 3.63 9.06 11.32
C GLY A 33 2.23 8.72 10.81
N ARG A 34 1.95 8.92 9.51
CA ARG A 34 0.75 8.44 8.80
C ARG A 34 0.84 6.94 8.58
N THR A 35 0.99 6.22 9.68
CA THR A 35 1.07 4.78 9.74
C THR A 35 0.11 4.31 10.81
N VAL A 36 -0.53 3.17 10.58
CA VAL A 36 -1.34 2.55 11.63
C VAL A 36 -0.42 2.09 12.75
N ASP A 37 -0.76 2.44 13.99
CA ASP A 37 -0.02 2.01 15.17
C ASP A 37 0.18 0.49 15.20
N HIS A 38 1.41 0.06 15.51
CA HIS A 38 1.76 -1.35 15.50
C HIS A 38 0.98 -2.16 16.56
N GLY A 39 0.67 -1.55 17.71
CA GLY A 39 -0.13 -2.17 18.76
C GLY A 39 -1.57 -2.39 18.31
N LEU A 40 -2.19 -1.43 17.63
CA LEU A 40 -3.52 -1.57 17.04
C LEU A 40 -3.56 -2.67 15.96
N MET A 41 -2.56 -2.69 15.07
CA MET A 41 -2.42 -3.75 14.06
C MET A 41 -2.26 -5.14 14.69
N ARG A 42 -1.49 -5.25 15.77
CA ARG A 42 -1.32 -6.51 16.51
C ARG A 42 -2.60 -6.97 17.17
N ALA A 43 -3.28 -6.09 17.92
CA ALA A 43 -4.54 -6.44 18.58
C ALA A 43 -5.61 -6.88 17.57
N TRP A 44 -5.68 -6.20 16.42
CA TRP A 44 -6.54 -6.62 15.32
C TRP A 44 -6.17 -8.01 14.81
N ALA A 45 -4.90 -8.25 14.49
CA ALA A 45 -4.45 -9.55 14.00
C ALA A 45 -4.74 -10.68 15.00
N ASP A 46 -4.46 -10.46 16.29
CA ASP A 46 -4.70 -11.43 17.36
C ASP A 46 -6.20 -11.73 17.52
N SER A 47 -7.07 -10.75 17.27
CA SER A 47 -8.53 -10.94 17.34
C SER A 47 -9.14 -11.75 16.17
N LEU A 48 -8.39 -11.94 15.07
CA LEU A 48 -8.88 -12.70 13.91
C LEU A 48 -9.05 -14.19 14.23
N ASP A 49 -8.33 -14.69 15.24
CA ASP A 49 -8.43 -16.07 15.71
C ASP A 49 -9.61 -16.28 16.69
N ASP A 50 -10.28 -15.20 17.14
CA ASP A 50 -11.42 -15.23 18.05
C ASP A 50 -12.79 -15.09 17.32
N ASP A 51 -13.88 -15.53 17.96
CA ASP A 51 -15.26 -15.45 17.43
C ASP A 51 -15.80 -14.02 17.22
N ARG A 52 -15.05 -13.00 17.65
CA ARG A 52 -15.42 -11.57 17.53
C ARG A 52 -14.21 -10.74 17.11
N PRO A 53 -13.86 -10.74 15.82
CA PRO A 53 -12.73 -9.98 15.33
C PRO A 53 -12.94 -8.47 15.49
N LEU A 54 -11.86 -7.76 15.82
CA LEU A 54 -11.84 -6.31 15.88
C LEU A 54 -11.95 -5.71 14.48
N PRO A 55 -12.47 -4.48 14.36
CA PRO A 55 -12.48 -3.77 13.09
C PRO A 55 -11.05 -3.43 12.65
N LEU A 56 -10.84 -3.35 11.33
CA LEU A 56 -9.54 -2.99 10.76
C LEU A 56 -9.09 -1.62 11.31
N PRO A 57 -7.89 -1.54 11.92
CA PRO A 57 -7.39 -0.30 12.48
C PRO A 57 -7.07 0.70 11.36
N ARG A 58 -7.36 1.96 11.64
CA ARG A 58 -7.21 3.08 10.69
C ARG A 58 -5.98 3.89 11.08
N GLU A 59 -5.49 4.68 10.12
CA GLU A 59 -4.49 5.70 10.39
C GLU A 59 -5.09 6.70 11.39
N GLU A 60 -4.33 7.04 12.43
CA GLU A 60 -4.70 8.10 13.37
C GLU A 60 -4.46 9.44 12.62
N VAL A 61 -5.54 10.16 12.33
CA VAL A 61 -5.53 11.42 11.52
C VAL A 61 -5.23 12.63 12.39
#